data_AF-A0A3B9TQA0-F1
#
_entry.id   AF-A0A3B9TQA0-F1
#
_cell.length_a   1.000
_cell.length_b   1.000
_cell.length_c   1.000
_cell.angle_alpha   90.00
_cell.angle_beta   90.00
_cell.angle_gamma   90.00
#
_symmetry.space_group_name_H-M   'P 1'
#
loop_
_entity.id
_entity.type
_entity.pdbx_description
1 polymer ?
#
loop_
_entity_poly.entity_id
_entity_poly.type
_entity_poly.pdbx_seq_one_letter_code
_entity_poly.pdbx_strand_id
1 'polypeptide(L)' 'MKKIYEDFLAFGRVISAALLLCGFVVLGLLLGKNLEAKGQPEWVVPFMVILGGVLGAWQAWIFLRESWKKR' A
#
# COMPACT_ATOMS: atom_id res chain seq x y z
N MET A 1 -12.43 -29.71 -0.60
CA MET A 1 -11.08 -29.23 -0.23
C MET A 1 -10.48 -28.22 -1.22
N LYS A 2 -10.62 -28.35 -2.55
CA LYS A 2 -10.06 -27.38 -3.52
C LYS A 2 -10.49 -25.91 -3.31
N LYS A 3 -11.78 -25.65 -3.06
CA LYS A 3 -12.31 -24.28 -2.84
C LYS A 3 -11.70 -23.57 -1.62
N ILE A 4 -11.59 -24.27 -0.49
CA ILE A 4 -11.01 -23.70 0.74
C ILE A 4 -9.55 -23.26 0.52
N TYR A 5 -8.79 -24.01 -0.27
CA TYR A 5 -7.40 -23.65 -0.58
C TYR A 5 -7.32 -22.42 -1.49
N GLU A 6 -8.21 -22.31 -2.48
CA GLU A 6 -8.34 -21.09 -3.31
C GLU A 6 -8.77 -19.86 -2.51
N ASP A 7 -9.71 -20.01 -1.59
CA ASP A 7 -10.19 -18.91 -0.74
C ASP A 7 -9.07 -18.43 0.21
N PHE A 8 -8.28 -19.36 0.76
CA PHE A 8 -7.13 -19.02 1.60
C PHE A 8 -6.03 -18.29 0.80
N LEU A 9 -5.81 -18.71 -0.46
CA LEU A 9 -4.91 -18.03 -1.39
C LEU A 9 -5.39 -16.61 -1.75
N ALA A 10 -6.69 -16.43 -1.94
CA ALA A 10 -7.29 -15.11 -2.16
C ALA A 10 -7.13 -14.22 -0.92
N PHE A 11 -7.36 -14.76 0.27
CA PHE A 11 -7.20 -14.05 1.54
C PHE A 11 -5.74 -13.62 1.78
N GLY A 12 -4.79 -14.52 1.55
CA GLY A 12 -3.36 -14.20 1.66
C GLY A 12 -2.95 -13.06 0.74
N ARG A 13 -3.48 -13.02 -0.49
CA ARG A 13 -3.22 -11.91 -1.44
C ARG A 13 -3.80 -10.58 -0.97
N VAL A 14 -5.00 -10.59 -0.39
CA VAL A 14 -5.62 -9.39 0.18
C VAL A 14 -4.79 -8.87 1.36
N ILE A 15 -4.33 -9.77 2.24
CA ILE A 15 -3.42 -9.39 3.34
C ILE A 15 -2.11 -8.82 2.80
N SER A 16 -1.48 -9.45 1.81
CA SER A 16 -0.24 -8.94 1.21
C SER A 16 -0.43 -7.55 0.60
N ALA A 17 -1.55 -7.32 -0.09
CA ALA A 17 -1.89 -6.02 -0.68
C ALA A 17 -2.12 -4.94 0.39
N ALA A 18 -2.82 -5.28 1.49
CA ALA A 18 -3.01 -4.39 2.62
C ALA A 18 -1.70 -4.06 3.35
N LEU A 19 -0.81 -5.04 3.51
CA LEU A 19 0.52 -4.86 4.10
C LEU A 19 1.39 -3.93 3.24
N LEU A 20 1.31 -4.09 1.91
CA LEU A 20 2.00 -3.24 0.94
C LEU A 20 1.53 -1.78 1.03
N LEU A 21 0.21 -1.57 1.01
CA LEU A 21 -0.43 -0.26 1.20
C LEU A 21 0.06 0.40 2.49
N CYS A 22 0.01 -0.34 3.60
CA CYS A 22 0.41 0.17 4.90
C CYS A 22 1.89 0.56 4.91
N GLY A 23 2.76 -0.25 4.29
CA GLY A 23 4.18 0.06 4.11
C GLY A 23 4.42 1.37 3.36
N PHE A 24 3.68 1.63 2.28
CA PHE A 24 3.78 2.87 1.52
C PHE A 24 3.26 4.10 2.28
N VAL A 25 2.18 3.95 3.06
CA VAL A 25 1.67 5.01 3.94
C VAL A 25 2.70 5.38 5.00
N VAL A 26 3.30 4.38 5.66
CA VAL A 26 4.36 4.59 6.66
C VAL A 26 5.60 5.22 6.03
N LEU A 27 5.98 4.79 4.83
CA LEU A 27 7.08 5.40 4.06
C LEU A 27 6.81 6.86 3.74
N GLY A 28 5.59 7.19 3.28
CA GLY A 28 5.17 8.56 3.02
C GLY A 28 5.22 9.43 4.29
N LEU A 29 4.85 8.86 5.43
CA LEU A 29 4.88 9.54 6.73
C LEU A 29 6.32 9.75 7.22
N LEU A 30 7.19 8.74 7.10
CA LEU A 30 8.61 8.85 7.44
C LEU A 30 9.34 9.87 6.56
N LEU A 31 9.12 9.82 5.25
CA LEU A 31 9.69 10.79 4.31
C LEU A 31 9.17 12.20 4.59
N GLY A 32 7.86 12.35 4.81
CA GLY A 32 7.25 13.62 5.20
C GLY A 32 7.89 14.21 6.44
N LYS A 33 8.02 13.41 7.51
CA LYS A 33 8.69 13.83 8.76
C LYS A 33 10.16 14.16 8.56
N ASN A 34 10.87 13.45 7.68
CA ASN A 34 12.28 13.73 7.38
C ASN A 34 12.44 15.06 6.62
N LEU A 35 11.48 15.40 5.76
CA LEU A 35 11.42 16.67 5.04
C LEU A 35 11.01 17.82 5.96
N GLU A 36 10.05 17.61 6.84
CA GLU A 36 9.67 18.56 7.90
C GLU A 36 10.88 18.89 8.80
N ALA A 37 11.65 17.87 9.20
CA ALA A 37 12.90 18.05 9.96
C ALA A 37 13.99 18.85 9.21
N LYS A 38 13.88 18.96 7.88
CA LYS A 38 14.76 19.80 7.04
C LYS A 38 14.22 21.23 6.84
N GLY A 39 13.15 21.61 7.54
CA GLY A 39 12.55 22.95 7.48
C GLY A 39 11.58 23.15 6.31
N GLN A 40 11.06 22.06 5.74
CA GLN A 40 9.99 22.15 4.73
C GLN A 40 8.64 22.50 5.38
N PRO A 41 7.70 23.09 4.61
CA PRO A 41 6.39 23.46 5.12
C PRO A 41 5.62 22.27 5.72
N GLU A 42 4.85 22.55 6.76
CA GLU A 42 4.05 21.58 7.53
C GLU A 42 3.07 20.77 6.65
N TRP A 43 2.69 21.31 5.49
CA TRP A 43 1.79 20.68 4.54
C TRP A 43 2.43 19.55 3.70
N VAL A 44 3.77 19.42 3.72
CA VAL A 44 4.50 18.37 3.00
C VAL A 44 4.22 16.99 3.60
N VAL A 45 4.03 16.90 4.92
CA VAL A 45 3.74 15.64 5.61
C VAL A 45 2.41 15.02 5.17
N PRO A 46 1.26 15.71 5.27
CA PRO A 46 -0.01 15.15 4.81
C PRO A 46 0.01 14.89 3.30
N PHE A 47 0.69 15.72 2.50
CA PHE A 47 0.81 15.50 1.06
C PHE A 47 1.56 14.21 0.73
N MET A 48 2.69 13.93 1.41
CA MET A 48 3.45 12.69 1.21
C MET A 48 2.75 11.45 1.74
N VAL A 49 1.98 11.58 2.82
CA VAL A 49 1.13 10.48 3.32
C VAL A 49 0.03 10.15 2.31
N ILE A 50 -0.64 11.16 1.74
CA ILE A 50 -1.65 10.95 0.70
C ILE A 50 -1.03 10.33 -0.54
N LEU A 51 0.12 10.84 -1.01
CA LEU A 51 0.87 10.24 -2.12
C LEU A 51 1.26 8.79 -1.85
N GLY A 52 1.80 8.50 -0.66
CA GLY A 52 2.11 7.13 -0.24
C GLY A 52 0.89 6.23 -0.23
N GLY A 53 -0.24 6.71 0.30
CA GLY A 53 -1.51 5.99 0.29
C GLY A 53 -2.04 5.72 -1.12
N VAL A 54 -2.01 6.72 -2.00
CA VAL A 54 -2.47 6.58 -3.39
C VAL A 54 -1.59 5.61 -4.18
N LEU A 55 -0.26 5.72 -4.05
CA LEU A 55 0.68 4.81 -4.70
C LEU A 55 0.55 3.38 -4.14
N GLY A 56 0.43 3.23 -2.82
CA GLY A 56 0.20 1.95 -2.18
C GLY A 56 -1.12 1.31 -2.62
N ALA A 57 -2.19 2.09 -2.75
CA ALA A 57 -3.51 1.63 -3.21
C ALA A 57 -3.46 1.24 -4.69
N TRP A 58 -2.80 2.02 -5.52
CA TRP A 58 -2.56 1.72 -6.92
C TRP A 58 -1.77 0.41 -7.08
N GLN A 59 -0.71 0.22 -6.30
CA GLN A 59 0.13 -0.97 -6.37
C GLN A 59 -0.60 -2.21 -5.82
N ALA A 60 -1.34 -2.07 -4.71
CA ALA A 60 -2.23 -3.10 -4.17
C ALA A 60 -3.29 -3.53 -5.20
N TRP A 61 -3.85 -2.56 -5.92
CA TRP A 61 -4.85 -2.80 -6.97
C TRP A 61 -4.27 -3.52 -8.18
N ILE A 62 -3.08 -3.13 -8.66
CA ILE A 62 -2.38 -3.85 -9.74
C ILE A 62 -2.07 -5.28 -9.32
N PHE A 63 -1.53 -5.48 -8.11
CA PHE A 63 -1.18 -6.80 -7.60
C PHE A 63 -2.41 -7.72 -7.50
N LEU A 64 -3.54 -7.17 -7.05
CA LEU A 64 -4.82 -7.89 -6.99
C LEU A 64 -5.34 -8.21 -8.40
N ARG A 65 -5.23 -7.27 -9.34
CA ARG A 65 -5.69 -7.41 -10.73
C ARG A 65 -4.86 -8.44 -11.51
N GLU A 66 -3.53 -8.45 -11.37
CA GLU A 66 -2.67 -9.49 -11.96
C GLU A 66 -2.96 -10.87 -11.38
N SER A 67 -3.21 -10.93 -10.07
CA SER A 67 -3.59 -12.17 -9.38
C SER A 67 -4.92 -12.75 -9.87
N TRP A 68 -5.83 -11.90 -10.34
CA TRP A 68 -7.12 -12.27 -10.92
C TRP A 68 -6.99 -12.73 -12.37
N LYS A 69 -6.13 -12.11 -13.17
CA LYS A 69 -5.93 -12.43 -14.60
C LYS A 69 -5.25 -13.79 -14.85
N LYS A 70 -4.70 -14.42 -13.80
CA LYS A 70 -4.07 -15.76 -13.85
C LYS A 70 -5.05 -16.93 -13.61
N ARG A 71 -6.36 -16.69 -13.54
CA ARG A 71 -7.37 -17.77 -13.58
C ARG A 71 -8.00 -17.88 -14.96
#